data_AF-A0A3B0MXY4-F1
#
_entry.id   AF-A0A3B0MXY4-F1
#
_cell.length_a   1.000
_cell.length_b   1.000
_cell.length_c   1.000
_cell.angle_alpha   90.00
_cell.angle_beta   90.00
_cell.angle_gamma   90.00
#
_symmetry.space_group_name_H-M   'P 1'
#
loop_
_entity.id
_entity.type
_entity.pdbx_description
1 polymer ?
#
loop_
_entity_poly.entity_id
_entity_poly.type
_entity_poly.pdbx_seq_one_letter_code
_entity_poly.pdbx_strand_id
1 'polypeptide(L)'
;MIGAMQAQMALAILLDMVPSPLGQMMILDAASWRMSGFRFDSAPEPDTPAAFIATSQITPEDLVIDLRSEVPAPFRATALHIPPEGLPDLALPPHGTRIVLACRTGLRAHHACTALRSRWAGDIALLALPDP
;
A
#
# COMPACT_ATOMS: atom_id res chain seq x y z
N MET A 1 3.81 11.67 -27.83
CA MET A 1 4.86 11.71 -26.79
C MET A 1 5.05 10.37 -26.08
N ILE A 2 4.04 9.80 -25.43
CA ILE A 2 4.17 8.49 -24.73
C ILE A 2 4.62 7.36 -25.67
N GLY A 3 4.04 7.22 -26.86
CA GLY A 3 4.45 6.16 -27.79
C GLY A 3 5.90 6.25 -28.24
N ALA A 4 6.44 7.46 -28.43
CA ALA A 4 7.85 7.65 -28.74
C ALA A 4 8.75 7.28 -27.56
N MET A 5 8.35 7.61 -26.33
CA MET A 5 9.04 7.18 -25.10
C MET A 5 9.08 5.64 -25.02
N GLN A 6 7.94 4.98 -25.20
CA GLN A 6 7.85 3.51 -25.17
C GLN A 6 8.73 2.87 -26.25
N ALA A 7 8.74 3.43 -27.46
CA ALA A 7 9.61 2.96 -28.54
C ALA A 7 11.10 3.12 -28.18
N GLN A 8 11.49 4.24 -27.59
CA GLN A 8 12.86 4.46 -27.13
C GLN A 8 13.24 3.50 -26.00
N MET A 9 12.34 3.24 -25.04
CA MET A 9 12.59 2.23 -23.99
C MET A 9 12.76 0.83 -24.59
N ALA A 10 11.93 0.45 -25.57
CA ALA A 10 12.08 -0.84 -26.25
C ALA A 10 13.42 -0.93 -27.01
N LEU A 11 13.81 0.11 -27.74
CA LEU A 11 15.10 0.17 -28.42
C LEU A 11 16.26 0.10 -27.43
N ALA A 12 16.19 0.80 -26.31
CA ALA A 12 17.21 0.76 -25.28
C ALA A 12 17.40 -0.64 -24.68
N ILE A 13 16.32 -1.43 -24.57
CA ILE A 13 16.40 -2.85 -24.19
C ILE A 13 17.07 -3.66 -25.31
N LEU A 14 16.62 -3.52 -26.56
CA LEU A 14 17.13 -4.29 -27.70
C LEU A 14 18.61 -4.01 -28.02
N LEU A 15 19.09 -2.81 -27.69
CA LEU A 15 20.46 -2.37 -27.94
C LEU A 15 21.36 -2.51 -26.70
N ASP A 16 20.91 -3.18 -25.64
CA ASP A 16 21.64 -3.37 -24.39
C ASP A 16 22.19 -2.06 -23.78
N MET A 17 21.41 -0.98 -23.85
CA MET A 17 21.83 0.32 -23.33
C MET A 17 21.89 0.32 -21.80
N VAL A 18 22.87 1.04 -21.24
CA VAL A 18 23.06 1.22 -19.80
C VAL A 18 22.89 2.71 -19.44
N PRO A 19 21.98 3.07 -18.50
CA PRO A 19 21.12 2.16 -17.72
C PRO A 19 19.96 1.59 -18.55
N SER A 20 19.60 0.33 -18.25
CA SER A 20 18.41 -0.30 -18.84
C SER A 20 17.14 0.40 -18.36
N PRO A 21 16.11 0.56 -19.23
CA PRO A 21 14.83 1.12 -18.83
C PRO A 21 13.93 0.11 -18.09
N LEU A 22 14.35 -1.15 -17.95
CA LEU A 22 13.68 -2.11 -17.08
C LEU A 22 13.70 -1.61 -15.62
N GLY A 23 12.57 -1.75 -14.93
CA GLY A 23 12.40 -1.24 -13.56
C GLY A 23 12.14 0.26 -13.46
N GLN A 24 12.10 0.99 -14.57
CA GLN A 24 11.73 2.41 -14.61
C GLN A 24 10.23 2.55 -14.87
N MET A 25 9.53 3.24 -13.97
CA MET A 25 8.18 3.75 -14.23
C MET A 25 8.27 5.20 -14.70
N MET A 26 7.55 5.53 -15.78
CA MET A 26 7.46 6.88 -16.33
C MET A 26 6.01 7.39 -16.21
N ILE A 27 5.84 8.62 -15.73
CA ILE A 27 4.54 9.27 -15.50
C ILE A 27 4.51 10.56 -16.31
N LEU A 28 3.42 10.77 -17.06
CA LEU A 28 3.09 12.04 -17.70
C LEU A 28 1.82 12.57 -17.06
N ASP A 29 1.95 13.62 -16.27
CA ASP A 29 0.82 14.43 -15.81
C ASP A 29 0.46 15.42 -16.92
N ALA A 30 -0.59 15.10 -17.68
CA ALA A 30 -1.06 15.93 -18.78
C ALA A 30 -1.84 17.18 -18.30
N ALA A 31 -2.25 17.25 -17.03
CA ALA A 31 -2.91 18.44 -16.50
C ALA A 31 -1.89 19.56 -16.21
N SER A 32 -0.71 19.19 -15.72
CA SER A 32 0.39 20.14 -15.45
C SER A 32 1.53 20.10 -16.47
N TRP A 33 1.42 19.23 -17.49
CA TRP A 33 2.45 18.96 -18.50
C TRP A 33 3.80 18.54 -17.91
N ARG A 34 3.79 17.83 -16.78
CA ARG A 34 4.98 17.35 -16.09
C ARG A 34 5.29 15.91 -16.43
N MET A 35 6.56 15.63 -16.66
CA MET A 35 7.08 14.28 -16.82
C MET A 35 7.92 13.94 -15.59
N SER A 36 7.66 12.78 -14.99
CA SER A 36 8.41 12.27 -13.85
C SER A 36 8.59 10.76 -13.98
N GLY A 37 9.40 10.18 -13.10
CA GLY A 37 9.60 8.74 -13.07
C GLY A 37 10.34 8.32 -11.81
N PHE A 38 10.30 7.03 -11.53
CA PHE A 38 11.06 6.41 -10.45
C PHE A 38 11.50 5.01 -10.85
N ARG A 39 12.53 4.52 -10.16
CA ARG A 39 13.06 3.16 -10.33
C ARG A 39 12.66 2.30 -9.15
N PHE A 40 12.29 1.05 -9.41
CA PHE A 40 11.94 0.07 -8.38
C PHE A 40 12.75 -1.24 -8.48
N ASP A 41 13.60 -1.39 -9.49
CA ASP A 41 14.43 -2.59 -9.71
C ASP A 41 15.46 -2.86 -8.61
N SER A 42 15.81 -1.84 -7.83
CA SER A 42 16.70 -1.96 -6.66
C SER A 42 15.97 -1.81 -5.33
N ALA A 43 14.64 -1.79 -5.33
CA ALA A 43 13.87 -1.72 -4.10
C ALA A 43 14.03 -3.05 -3.34
N PRO A 44 14.55 -3.03 -2.09
CA PRO A 44 14.67 -4.25 -1.30
C PRO A 44 13.28 -4.77 -0.92
N GLU A 45 13.12 -6.09 -0.93
CA GLU A 45 11.96 -6.73 -0.32
C GLU A 45 12.03 -6.55 1.21
N PRO A 46 10.96 -6.14 1.90
CA PRO A 46 10.96 -6.04 3.36
C PRO A 46 11.07 -7.42 4.02
N ASP A 47 11.79 -7.50 5.14
CA ASP A 47 11.96 -8.75 5.90
C ASP A 47 10.62 -9.35 6.40
N THR A 48 9.67 -8.47 6.71
CA THR A 48 8.32 -8.85 7.17
C THR A 48 7.25 -8.10 6.36
N PRO A 49 6.96 -8.55 5.12
CA PRO A 49 5.93 -7.92 4.30
C PRO A 49 4.56 -8.08 4.97
N ALA A 50 3.76 -7.02 4.94
CA ALA A 50 2.35 -7.11 5.32
C ALA A 50 1.54 -7.56 4.10
N ALA A 51 0.86 -8.70 4.22
CA ALA A 51 0.11 -9.26 3.10
C ALA A 51 -1.12 -8.41 2.78
N PHE A 52 -1.38 -8.18 1.49
CA PHE A 52 -2.68 -7.69 1.05
C PHE A 52 -3.69 -8.84 1.02
N ILE A 53 -4.84 -8.64 1.65
CA ILE A 53 -5.92 -9.63 1.74
C ILE A 53 -7.21 -9.09 1.12
N ALA A 54 -8.09 -9.99 0.71
CA ALA A 54 -9.48 -9.69 0.35
C ALA A 54 -10.39 -9.65 1.58
N THR A 55 -11.55 -9.02 1.45
CA THR A 55 -12.58 -8.98 2.52
C THR A 55 -13.02 -10.37 2.98
N SER A 56 -13.04 -11.35 2.07
CA SER A 56 -13.37 -12.76 2.34
C SER A 56 -12.30 -13.51 3.16
N GLN A 57 -11.10 -12.96 3.28
CA GLN A 57 -9.99 -13.56 4.05
C GLN A 57 -9.89 -13.02 5.48
N ILE A 58 -10.81 -12.13 5.87
CA ILE A 58 -10.92 -11.66 7.24
C ILE A 58 -11.61 -12.74 8.09
N THR A 59 -11.00 -13.06 9.23
CA THR A 59 -11.49 -14.06 10.20
C THR A 59 -12.14 -13.38 11.41
N PRO A 60 -12.97 -14.09 12.18
CA PRO A 60 -13.51 -13.58 13.45
C PRO A 60 -12.44 -13.21 14.49
N GLU A 61 -11.24 -13.80 14.39
CA GLU A 61 -10.12 -13.58 15.30
C GLU A 61 -9.29 -12.32 14.97
N ASP A 62 -9.56 -11.67 13.83
CA ASP A 62 -8.86 -10.47 13.40
C ASP A 62 -9.31 -9.23 14.17
N LEU A 63 -8.34 -8.41 14.57
CA LEU A 63 -8.59 -7.02 14.94
C LEU A 63 -8.63 -6.17 13.65
N VAL A 64 -9.82 -5.81 13.20
CA VAL A 64 -10.00 -5.00 11.98
C VAL A 64 -10.09 -3.52 12.33
N ILE A 65 -9.31 -2.69 11.64
CA ILE A 65 -9.27 -1.24 11.81
C ILE A 65 -9.53 -0.57 10.46
N ASP A 66 -10.61 0.19 10.35
CA ASP A 66 -10.90 1.05 9.20
C ASP A 66 -10.29 2.44 9.42
N LEU A 67 -9.29 2.77 8.59
CA LEU A 67 -8.52 4.01 8.64
C LEU A 67 -9.16 5.15 7.84
N ARG A 68 -10.34 4.94 7.23
CA ARG A 68 -10.99 5.92 6.37
C ARG A 68 -11.72 6.96 7.20
N SER A 69 -11.12 8.14 7.37
CA SER A 69 -11.77 9.30 8.00
C SER A 69 -12.82 9.96 7.11
N GLU A 70 -12.79 9.68 5.80
CA GLU A 70 -13.72 10.23 4.82
C GLU A 70 -15.11 9.58 4.81
N VAL A 71 -15.27 8.45 5.50
CA VAL A 71 -16.56 7.74 5.66
C VAL A 71 -17.07 7.91 7.08
N PRO A 72 -18.40 7.97 7.29
CA PRO A 72 -18.98 8.20 8.63
C PRO A 72 -18.99 6.96 9.52
N ALA A 73 -18.77 5.77 8.96
CA ALA A 73 -18.84 4.49 9.65
C ALA A 73 -17.88 3.48 9.01
N PRO A 74 -17.40 2.48 9.77
CA PRO A 74 -16.53 1.45 9.22
C PRO A 74 -17.26 0.58 8.20
N PHE A 75 -16.52 -0.04 7.27
CA PHE A 75 -17.11 -0.95 6.27
C PHE A 75 -17.79 -2.20 6.83
N ARG A 76 -17.50 -2.55 8.09
CA ARG A 76 -18.10 -3.69 8.79
C ARG A 76 -18.32 -3.35 10.26
N ALA A 77 -19.41 -3.88 10.83
CA ALA A 77 -19.81 -3.59 12.20
C ALA A 77 -18.79 -3.99 13.28
N THR A 78 -17.96 -5.00 13.01
CA THR A 78 -16.93 -5.49 13.94
C THR A 78 -15.60 -4.75 13.84
N ALA A 79 -15.46 -3.79 12.92
CA ALA A 79 -14.21 -3.05 12.76
C ALA A 79 -14.19 -1.81 13.66
N LEU A 80 -13.02 -1.51 14.21
CA LEU A 80 -12.76 -0.23 14.86
C LEU A 80 -12.61 0.85 13.78
N HIS A 81 -13.20 2.01 14.01
CA HIS A 81 -13.09 3.15 13.10
C HIS A 81 -12.15 4.17 13.70
N ILE A 82 -10.87 4.07 13.32
CA ILE A 82 -9.78 4.84 13.92
C ILE A 82 -8.98 5.46 12.77
N PRO A 83 -8.87 6.79 12.66
CA PRO A 83 -8.05 7.40 11.63
C PRO A 83 -6.56 7.15 11.90
N PRO A 84 -5.66 7.26 10.91
CA PRO A 84 -4.23 6.97 11.09
C PRO A 84 -3.58 7.70 12.27
N GLU A 85 -4.04 8.91 12.57
CA GLU A 85 -3.55 9.75 13.67
C GLU A 85 -3.89 9.20 15.06
N GLY A 86 -4.91 8.36 15.19
CA GLY A 86 -5.29 7.69 16.44
C GLY A 86 -4.59 6.35 16.66
N LEU A 87 -3.93 5.80 15.65
CA LEU A 87 -3.21 4.53 15.74
C LEU A 87 -2.08 4.51 16.79
N PRO A 88 -1.33 5.61 17.03
CA PRO A 88 -0.34 5.69 18.10
C PRO A 88 -0.91 5.55 19.52
N ASP A 89 -2.22 5.63 19.72
CA ASP A 89 -2.87 5.42 21.02
C ASP A 89 -3.65 4.10 21.08
N LEU A 90 -3.61 3.30 20.02
CA LEU A 90 -4.25 2.00 19.96
C LEU A 90 -3.68 1.07 21.03
N ALA A 91 -4.55 0.56 21.90
CA ALA A 91 -4.23 -0.54 22.80
C ALA A 91 -3.92 -1.79 21.98
N LEU A 92 -2.72 -2.35 22.16
CA LEU A 92 -2.29 -3.53 21.40
C LEU A 92 -3.09 -4.77 21.82
N PRO A 93 -3.52 -5.60 20.86
CA PRO A 93 -4.25 -6.82 21.17
C PRO A 93 -3.34 -7.88 21.81
N PRO A 94 -3.91 -8.98 22.34
CA PRO A 94 -3.13 -10.12 22.80
C PRO A 94 -2.19 -10.67 21.72
N HIS A 95 -1.06 -11.24 22.14
CA HIS A 95 -0.14 -11.91 21.23
C HIS A 95 -0.88 -12.98 20.38
N GLY A 96 -0.60 -13.00 19.08
CA GLY A 96 -1.22 -13.92 18.12
C GLY A 96 -2.43 -13.37 17.39
N THR A 97 -3.03 -12.25 17.82
CA THR A 97 -4.10 -11.59 17.06
C THR A 97 -3.54 -10.93 15.81
N ARG A 98 -4.10 -11.22 14.63
CA ARG A 98 -3.75 -10.51 13.40
C ARG A 98 -4.46 -9.16 13.36
N ILE A 99 -3.73 -8.09 13.05
CA ILE A 99 -4.31 -6.76 12.84
C ILE A 99 -4.55 -6.55 11.35
N VAL A 100 -5.79 -6.25 10.96
CA VAL A 100 -6.15 -5.93 9.57
C VAL A 100 -6.36 -4.43 9.44
N LEU A 101 -5.48 -3.75 8.70
CA LEU A 101 -5.57 -2.32 8.44
C LEU A 101 -6.24 -2.07 7.09
N ALA A 102 -7.41 -1.44 7.12
CA ALA A 102 -8.21 -1.16 5.94
C ALA A 102 -8.17 0.32 5.56
N CYS A 103 -7.99 0.63 4.28
CA CYS A 103 -8.21 1.98 3.76
C CYS A 103 -8.67 1.95 2.30
N ARG A 104 -8.95 3.11 1.69
CA ARG A 104 -9.45 3.18 0.31
C ARG A 104 -8.55 2.51 -0.74
N THR A 105 -7.26 2.85 -0.76
CA THR A 105 -6.32 2.43 -1.83
C THR A 105 -5.20 1.50 -1.37
N GLY A 106 -5.19 1.09 -0.10
CA GLY A 106 -4.07 0.37 0.53
C GLY A 106 -2.90 1.23 1.01
N LEU A 107 -2.68 2.44 0.47
CA LEU A 107 -1.50 3.26 0.81
C LEU A 107 -1.49 3.73 2.28
N ARG A 108 -2.62 4.19 2.80
CA ARG A 108 -2.73 4.58 4.22
C ARG A 108 -2.55 3.37 5.14
N ALA A 109 -3.11 2.23 4.78
CA ALA A 109 -2.92 0.99 5.52
C ALA A 109 -1.44 0.57 5.55
N HIS A 110 -0.73 0.69 4.44
CA HIS A 110 0.71 0.42 4.38
C HIS A 110 1.51 1.36 5.29
N HIS A 111 1.29 2.68 5.21
CA HIS A 111 1.97 3.64 6.10
C HIS A 111 1.66 3.38 7.58
N ALA A 112 0.40 3.10 7.90
CA ALA A 112 -0.04 2.74 9.25
C ALA A 112 0.64 1.45 9.74
N CYS A 113 0.77 0.43 8.88
CA CYS A 113 1.52 -0.78 9.18
C CYS A 113 2.98 -0.47 9.51
N THR A 114 3.68 0.31 8.67
CA THR A 114 5.08 0.70 8.91
C THR A 114 5.24 1.41 10.25
N ALA A 115 4.34 2.32 10.60
CA ALA A 115 4.36 3.00 11.90
C ALA A 115 4.07 2.04 13.07
N LEU A 116 3.07 1.16 12.92
CA LEU A 116 2.64 0.22 13.95
C LEU A 116 3.69 -0.85 14.27
N ARG A 117 4.53 -1.23 13.28
CA ARG A 117 5.65 -2.17 13.45
C ARG A 117 6.65 -1.76 14.54
N SER A 118 6.73 -0.47 14.90
CA SER A 118 7.56 0.00 16.02
C SER A 118 7.15 -0.57 17.39
N ARG A 119 5.88 -0.99 17.54
CA ARG A 119 5.30 -1.47 18.79
C ARG A 119 4.57 -2.82 18.67
N TRP A 120 4.29 -3.27 17.46
CA TRP A 120 3.60 -4.54 17.19
C TRP A 120 4.47 -5.47 16.33
N ALA A 121 4.94 -6.55 16.94
CA ALA A 121 5.72 -7.59 16.28
C ALA A 121 4.85 -8.72 15.69
N GLY A 122 3.53 -8.70 15.91
CA GLY A 122 2.62 -9.75 15.44
C GLY A 122 2.24 -9.61 13.96
N ASP A 123 1.25 -10.38 13.54
CA ASP A 123 0.78 -10.38 12.16
C ASP A 123 0.00 -9.09 11.83
N ILE A 124 0.24 -8.55 10.65
CA ILE A 124 -0.46 -7.39 10.09
C ILE A 124 -0.83 -7.70 8.64
N ALA A 125 -2.09 -7.55 8.30
CA ALA A 125 -2.59 -7.62 6.93
C ALA A 125 -3.17 -6.27 6.49
N LEU A 126 -3.11 -6.01 5.18
CA LEU A 126 -3.58 -4.78 4.55
C LEU A 126 -4.82 -5.06 3.70
N LEU A 127 -5.79 -4.16 3.74
CA LEU A 127 -7.03 -4.27 2.95
C LEU A 127 -7.29 -2.95 2.20
N ALA A 128 -7.47 -3.06 0.89
CA ALA A 128 -7.96 -1.95 0.06
C ALA A 128 -9.48 -2.06 -0.10
N LEU A 129 -10.17 -0.96 0.14
CA LEU A 129 -11.63 -0.82 0.01
C LEU A 129 -11.93 0.29 -0.98
N PRO A 130 -11.73 0.05 -2.30
CA PRO A 130 -12.08 1.04 -3.31
C PRO A 130 -13.59 1.33 -3.25
N ASP A 131 -13.96 2.57 -3.49
CA ASP A 131 -15.36 2.92 -3.68
C ASP A 131 -15.90 2.21 -4.93
N PRO A 132 -17.16 1.76 -4.94
CA PRO A 132 -17.77 1.12 -6.11
C PRO A 132 -17.84 2.02 -7.34
#